data_AF-A0A962BK82-F1
#
_entry.id   AF-A0A962BK82-F1
#
_cell.length_a   1.000
_cell.length_b   1.000
_cell.length_c   1.000
_cell.angle_alpha   90.00
_cell.angle_beta   90.00
_cell.angle_gamma   90.00
#
_symmetry.space_group_name_H-M   'P 1'
#
loop_
_entity.id
_entity.type
_entity.pdbx_description
1 polymer ?
#
loop_
_entity_poly.entity_id
_entity_poly.type
_entity_poly.pdbx_seq_one_letter_code
_entity_poly.pdbx_strand_id
1 'polypeptide(L)'
;MNFLDKLKSIFIDEFKMGAEMHSSKPIVYIDPDKLDVWRISREVEIIRSALIDAKFLTEGQRLPALSPEELERMEKDENLKAVVEKIRPHLQELENIMLEHYEQDYPGISHAVVKEHLLNTLFNSTGGGPFSSKRLVEDMCVINTPLEGELDPDEMYTGHGVFSLVDIGYSKEHIRPLPGTKELWEQFSGEHEGEHCNQPVNEKEPGIARDIVTLNGEIGSDLAALETLRKNGHHDVAQAVIDMRVLGAADGDYKHATSFFVDKDAQYHVATEEEYSAIVIFKNEMNDAVAEASGYSRKDAELLRKKDPQSYADFLERQIEAGNFPLKRAMTTIEIQDEFMKRMGVSYGDFLSMPVEKVPEMVKKYLEVEAQTGFVRIHPQSEFLEGMAKQYVGAVRRVFTEETKPVDGTVFSREKKNVPAEIKEDPDAKEAEWDAKLKDEAEFQRYEIMDKAVSKVLGITEQEASDLSINDQKKYIQAVKQALKNGEIDSHMSIRMSWDDQQKEIAKVFGKTVEQLDDIPTSIKDKISEYLEKRGVFSQTVYNPHLLPAIDGFIKDNEMTGDKEVGASAKTDHRTALMQNSTEITAERRQGADSSPSLHAKVDGANNRQPYQFYTSLT
;
A
#
# COMPACT_ATOMS: atom_id res chain seq x y z
N MET A 1 -26.48 -9.92 51.68
CA MET A 1 -25.38 -10.32 50.78
C MET A 1 -25.73 -9.78 49.41
N ASN A 2 -24.84 -8.95 48.85
CA ASN A 2 -24.98 -8.43 47.49
C ASN A 2 -24.98 -9.62 46.49
N PHE A 3 -25.69 -9.51 45.38
CA PHE A 3 -25.60 -10.43 44.24
C PHE A 3 -24.14 -10.72 43.86
N LEU A 4 -23.29 -9.69 43.87
CA LEU A 4 -21.84 -9.81 43.65
C LEU A 4 -21.12 -10.62 44.74
N ASP A 5 -21.56 -10.57 46.00
CA ASP A 5 -20.98 -11.37 47.10
C ASP A 5 -21.36 -12.85 46.98
N LYS A 6 -22.57 -13.15 46.49
CA LYS A 6 -23.03 -14.52 46.24
C LYS A 6 -22.31 -15.12 45.03
N LEU A 7 -22.18 -14.37 43.95
CA LEU A 7 -21.38 -14.74 42.79
C LEU A 7 -19.93 -15.04 43.19
N LYS A 8 -19.25 -14.12 43.90
CA LYS A 8 -17.90 -14.36 44.44
C LYS A 8 -17.77 -15.62 45.30
N SER A 9 -18.81 -16.01 46.05
CA SER A 9 -18.79 -17.21 46.89
C SER A 9 -19.00 -18.53 46.13
N ILE A 10 -19.55 -18.47 44.90
CA ILE A 10 -19.75 -19.62 44.01
C ILE A 10 -18.48 -19.86 43.15
N PHE A 11 -17.71 -18.79 42.87
CA PHE A 11 -16.59 -18.79 41.92
C PHE A 11 -15.20 -19.06 42.50
N ILE A 12 -15.10 -19.49 43.76
CA ILE A 12 -13.79 -19.78 44.40
C ILE A 12 -13.25 -21.18 44.05
N ASP A 13 -14.05 -22.05 43.42
CA ASP A 13 -13.59 -23.38 42.98
C ASP A 13 -13.47 -23.47 41.44
N GLU A 14 -12.21 -23.57 41.01
CA GLU A 14 -11.65 -24.23 39.82
C GLU A 14 -12.06 -23.71 38.42
N PHE A 15 -11.29 -22.70 37.98
CA PHE A 15 -10.71 -22.49 36.63
C PHE A 15 -11.61 -22.31 35.40
N LYS A 16 -12.92 -22.62 35.45
CA LYS A 16 -13.83 -22.35 34.31
C LYS A 16 -14.39 -20.93 34.29
N MET A 17 -14.08 -20.10 35.29
CA MET A 17 -14.52 -18.71 35.41
C MET A 17 -13.38 -17.89 36.01
N GLY A 18 -12.82 -16.98 35.23
CA GLY A 18 -11.84 -16.01 35.70
C GLY A 18 -12.55 -14.76 36.23
N ALA A 19 -11.90 -14.04 37.15
CA ALA A 19 -12.11 -12.61 37.27
C ALA A 19 -10.95 -11.94 36.53
N GLU A 20 -11.24 -10.96 35.67
CA GLU A 20 -10.19 -10.13 35.09
C GLU A 20 -9.50 -9.39 36.26
N MET A 21 -8.19 -9.59 36.44
CA MET A 21 -7.48 -9.19 37.67
C MET A 21 -7.52 -7.68 37.94
N HIS A 22 -7.50 -6.84 36.91
CA HIS A 22 -7.39 -5.39 37.04
C HIS A 22 -8.74 -4.74 37.36
N SER A 23 -9.84 -5.18 36.74
CA SER A 23 -11.20 -4.68 37.00
C SER A 23 -11.98 -5.49 38.04
N SER A 24 -11.49 -6.68 38.41
CA SER A 24 -12.20 -7.65 39.26
C SER A 24 -13.59 -8.03 38.74
N LYS A 25 -13.86 -7.80 37.45
CA LYS A 25 -15.13 -8.13 36.82
C LYS A 25 -15.25 -9.64 36.62
N PRO A 26 -16.41 -10.24 36.92
CA PRO A 26 -16.67 -11.63 36.58
C PRO A 26 -16.64 -11.83 35.05
N ILE A 27 -15.88 -12.83 34.59
CA ILE A 27 -15.93 -13.28 33.20
C ILE A 27 -16.83 -14.51 33.13
N VAL A 28 -17.79 -14.47 32.22
CA VAL A 28 -18.75 -15.55 32.00
C VAL A 28 -18.58 -16.09 30.59
N TYR A 29 -18.30 -17.38 30.53
CA TYR A 29 -18.03 -18.10 29.30
C TYR A 29 -19.27 -18.80 28.77
N ILE A 30 -19.58 -18.59 27.49
CA ILE A 30 -20.54 -19.42 26.77
C ILE A 30 -19.80 -20.58 26.15
N ASP A 31 -19.99 -21.76 26.72
CA ASP A 31 -19.53 -23.04 26.16
C ASP A 31 -20.62 -23.63 25.27
N PRO A 32 -20.49 -23.58 23.93
CA PRO A 32 -21.52 -24.08 23.02
C PRO A 32 -21.77 -25.58 23.19
N ASP A 33 -20.77 -26.34 23.62
CA ASP A 33 -20.80 -27.80 23.72
C ASP A 33 -21.51 -28.28 24.99
N LYS A 34 -21.62 -27.42 26.02
CA LYS A 34 -22.41 -27.67 27.23
C LYS A 34 -23.88 -27.29 27.11
N LEU A 35 -24.22 -26.53 26.08
CA LEU A 35 -25.62 -26.24 25.81
C LEU A 35 -26.34 -27.52 25.38
N ASP A 36 -27.68 -27.59 25.52
CA ASP A 36 -28.44 -28.72 24.98
C ASP A 36 -28.37 -28.69 23.44
N VAL A 37 -27.28 -29.26 22.91
CA VAL A 37 -26.90 -29.21 21.50
C VAL A 37 -28.03 -29.74 20.64
N TRP A 38 -28.83 -30.68 21.13
CA TRP A 38 -29.98 -31.20 20.38
C TRP A 38 -31.13 -30.21 20.29
N ARG A 39 -31.48 -29.52 21.38
CA ARG A 39 -32.50 -28.46 21.35
C ARG A 39 -32.00 -27.29 20.51
N ILE A 40 -30.79 -26.78 20.74
CA ILE A 40 -30.25 -25.64 20.00
C ILE A 40 -30.04 -25.95 18.52
N SER A 41 -29.43 -27.08 18.15
CA SER A 41 -29.21 -27.43 16.74
C SER A 41 -30.52 -27.52 15.98
N ARG A 42 -31.57 -28.04 16.62
CA ARG A 42 -32.91 -28.11 16.02
C ARG A 42 -33.45 -26.71 15.75
N GLU A 43 -33.43 -25.82 16.74
CA GLU A 43 -33.97 -24.47 16.58
C GLU A 43 -33.15 -23.64 15.58
N VAL A 44 -31.81 -23.72 15.64
CA VAL A 44 -30.89 -23.08 14.68
C VAL A 44 -31.15 -23.57 13.26
N GLU A 45 -31.35 -24.87 13.04
CA GLU A 45 -31.61 -25.43 11.71
C GLU A 45 -32.96 -24.96 11.13
N ILE A 46 -33.98 -24.83 11.97
CA ILE A 46 -35.29 -24.32 11.56
C ILE A 46 -35.18 -22.85 11.14
N ILE A 47 -34.46 -22.04 11.92
CA ILE A 47 -34.21 -20.63 11.60
C ILE A 47 -33.40 -20.53 10.29
N ARG A 48 -32.30 -21.29 10.19
CA ARG A 48 -31.44 -21.32 9.00
C ARG A 48 -32.23 -21.69 7.74
N SER A 49 -33.02 -22.77 7.81
CA SER A 49 -33.86 -23.22 6.69
C SER A 49 -34.84 -22.15 6.26
N ALA A 50 -35.49 -21.47 7.23
CA ALA A 50 -36.43 -20.39 6.91
C ALA A 50 -35.76 -19.19 6.22
N LEU A 51 -34.52 -18.84 6.60
CA LEU A 51 -33.76 -17.78 5.94
C LEU A 51 -33.25 -18.19 4.56
N ILE A 52 -32.88 -19.46 4.35
CA ILE A 52 -32.50 -20.00 3.04
C ILE A 52 -33.71 -20.01 2.09
N ASP A 53 -34.86 -20.49 2.54
CA ASP A 53 -36.11 -20.49 1.77
C ASP A 53 -36.49 -19.06 1.32
N ALA A 54 -36.20 -18.07 2.17
CA ALA A 54 -36.42 -16.66 1.92
C ALA A 54 -35.35 -16.00 1.04
N LYS A 55 -34.29 -16.73 0.65
CA LYS A 55 -33.10 -16.21 -0.04
C LYS A 55 -32.36 -15.10 0.73
N PHE A 56 -32.54 -15.06 2.05
CA PHE A 56 -31.79 -14.18 2.94
C PHE A 56 -30.43 -14.78 3.30
N LEU A 57 -30.29 -16.10 3.17
CA LEU A 57 -29.07 -16.87 3.41
C LEU A 57 -28.87 -17.88 2.26
N THR A 58 -27.63 -18.26 1.93
CA THR A 58 -27.36 -19.35 0.98
C THR A 58 -27.06 -20.67 1.70
N GLU A 59 -27.29 -21.80 1.03
CA GLU A 59 -26.87 -23.12 1.55
C GLU A 59 -25.38 -23.09 1.91
N GLY A 60 -25.03 -23.64 3.08
CA GLY A 60 -23.67 -23.67 3.60
C GLY A 60 -23.20 -22.39 4.32
N GLN A 61 -23.96 -21.29 4.26
CA GLN A 61 -23.65 -20.11 5.09
C GLN A 61 -24.07 -20.36 6.56
N ARG A 62 -23.25 -19.86 7.48
CA ARG A 62 -23.55 -19.85 8.92
C ARG A 62 -24.66 -18.83 9.20
N LEU A 63 -25.44 -19.08 10.25
CA LEU A 63 -26.54 -18.21 10.64
C LEU A 63 -25.98 -16.83 11.07
N PRO A 64 -26.41 -15.71 10.47
CA PRO A 64 -25.93 -14.39 10.87
C PRO A 64 -26.50 -14.01 12.24
N ALA A 65 -25.80 -13.14 12.97
CA ALA A 65 -26.41 -12.45 14.09
C ALA A 65 -27.65 -11.68 13.58
N LEU A 66 -28.79 -11.86 14.25
CA LEU A 66 -30.04 -11.19 13.92
C LEU A 66 -30.33 -10.17 15.02
N SER A 67 -29.79 -8.95 14.86
CA SER A 67 -30.05 -7.88 15.82
C SER A 67 -31.53 -7.47 15.86
N PRO A 68 -32.01 -6.89 16.96
CA PRO A 68 -33.37 -6.35 17.04
C PRO A 68 -33.69 -5.37 15.90
N GLU A 69 -32.74 -4.52 15.52
CA GLU A 69 -32.87 -3.58 14.40
C GLU A 69 -32.98 -4.30 13.05
N GLU A 70 -32.25 -5.40 12.86
CA GLU A 70 -32.35 -6.22 11.65
C GLU A 70 -33.68 -6.97 11.58
N LEU A 71 -34.16 -7.53 12.69
CA LEU A 71 -35.48 -8.15 12.78
C LEU A 71 -36.58 -7.11 12.51
N GLU A 72 -36.47 -5.91 13.09
CA GLU A 72 -37.42 -4.83 12.83
C GLU A 72 -37.37 -4.39 11.35
N ARG A 73 -36.18 -4.34 10.74
CA ARG A 73 -36.02 -4.06 9.30
C ARG A 73 -36.64 -5.16 8.45
N MET A 74 -36.46 -6.44 8.81
CA MET A 74 -37.05 -7.57 8.12
C MET A 74 -38.59 -7.60 8.27
N GLU A 75 -39.12 -7.20 9.42
CA GLU A 75 -40.57 -7.08 9.64
C GLU A 75 -41.23 -5.99 8.81
N LYS A 76 -40.48 -4.95 8.47
CA LYS A 76 -40.92 -3.86 7.59
C LYS A 76 -40.90 -4.25 6.11
N ASP A 77 -40.20 -5.31 5.73
CA ASP A 77 -40.21 -5.86 4.38
C ASP A 77 -41.36 -6.88 4.25
N GLU A 78 -42.31 -6.62 3.34
CA GLU A 78 -43.49 -7.50 3.15
C GLU A 78 -43.11 -8.93 2.74
N ASN A 79 -41.95 -9.13 2.12
CA ASN A 79 -41.47 -10.46 1.72
C ASN A 79 -40.78 -11.21 2.86
N LEU A 80 -40.24 -10.50 3.85
CA LEU A 80 -39.51 -11.08 4.98
C LEU A 80 -40.35 -11.15 6.25
N LYS A 81 -41.44 -10.39 6.35
CA LYS A 81 -42.35 -10.42 7.50
C LYS A 81 -42.83 -11.83 7.87
N ALA A 82 -43.24 -12.62 6.88
CA ALA A 82 -43.68 -14.01 7.10
C ALA A 82 -42.53 -14.91 7.59
N VAL A 83 -41.29 -14.59 7.22
CA VAL A 83 -40.08 -15.28 7.68
C VAL A 83 -39.82 -14.92 9.14
N VAL A 84 -39.92 -13.64 9.51
CA VAL A 84 -39.76 -13.20 10.90
C VAL A 84 -40.82 -13.83 11.80
N GLU A 85 -42.08 -13.83 11.38
CA GLU A 85 -43.17 -14.50 12.11
C GLU A 85 -42.91 -16.01 12.30
N LYS A 86 -42.30 -16.66 11.29
CA LYS A 86 -41.91 -18.08 11.35
C LYS A 86 -40.74 -18.33 12.30
N ILE A 87 -39.70 -17.49 12.31
CA ILE A 87 -38.49 -17.73 13.13
C ILE A 87 -38.61 -17.22 14.57
N ARG A 88 -39.47 -16.23 14.85
CA ARG A 88 -39.63 -15.63 16.19
C ARG A 88 -39.85 -16.63 17.34
N PRO A 89 -40.74 -17.64 17.24
CA PRO A 89 -40.90 -18.62 18.33
C PRO A 89 -39.62 -19.44 18.56
N HIS A 90 -38.84 -19.71 17.52
CA HIS A 90 -37.58 -20.45 17.60
C HIS A 90 -36.46 -19.59 18.21
N LEU A 91 -36.42 -18.28 17.88
CA LEU A 91 -35.56 -17.31 18.57
C LEU A 91 -35.89 -17.24 20.06
N GLN A 92 -37.17 -17.20 20.42
CA GLN A 92 -37.60 -17.16 21.81
C GLN A 92 -37.31 -18.47 22.58
N GLU A 93 -37.40 -19.62 21.91
CA GLU A 93 -36.99 -20.90 22.50
C GLU A 93 -35.48 -20.95 22.74
N LEU A 94 -34.67 -20.47 21.78
CA LEU A 94 -33.22 -20.33 21.95
C LEU A 94 -32.88 -19.41 23.14
N GLU A 95 -33.57 -18.27 23.29
CA GLU A 95 -33.41 -17.40 24.46
C GLU A 95 -33.67 -18.15 25.77
N ASN A 96 -34.76 -18.91 25.82
CA ASN A 96 -35.13 -19.65 27.02
C ASN A 96 -34.12 -20.75 27.35
N ILE A 97 -33.65 -21.50 26.34
CA ILE A 97 -32.61 -22.53 26.52
C ILE A 97 -31.34 -21.89 27.08
N MET A 98 -30.92 -20.75 26.51
CA MET A 98 -29.75 -20.03 27.00
C MET A 98 -29.98 -19.59 28.46
N LEU A 99 -31.09 -18.91 28.76
CA LEU A 99 -31.40 -18.45 30.12
C LEU A 99 -31.46 -19.59 31.13
N GLU A 100 -32.07 -20.73 30.78
CA GLU A 100 -32.14 -21.93 31.62
C GLU A 100 -30.73 -22.43 31.94
N HIS A 101 -29.88 -22.57 30.92
CA HIS A 101 -28.51 -23.03 31.08
C HIS A 101 -27.67 -22.08 31.93
N TYR A 102 -27.78 -20.79 31.64
CA TYR A 102 -27.12 -19.74 32.39
C TYR A 102 -27.56 -19.67 33.85
N GLU A 103 -28.85 -19.78 34.13
CA GLU A 103 -29.37 -19.78 35.49
C GLU A 103 -28.95 -21.05 36.26
N GLN A 104 -28.84 -22.19 35.56
CA GLN A 104 -28.37 -23.44 36.13
C GLN A 104 -26.89 -23.37 36.52
N ASP A 105 -26.05 -22.87 35.61
CA ASP A 105 -24.60 -22.83 35.81
C ASP A 105 -24.16 -21.59 36.60
N TYR A 106 -24.97 -20.51 36.58
CA TYR A 106 -24.71 -19.22 37.22
C TYR A 106 -26.00 -18.63 37.83
N PRO A 107 -26.44 -19.11 39.01
CA PRO A 107 -27.70 -18.68 39.62
C PRO A 107 -27.82 -17.15 39.79
N GLY A 108 -28.90 -16.58 39.25
CA GLY A 108 -29.23 -15.15 39.26
C GLY A 108 -28.74 -14.36 38.05
N ILE A 109 -27.94 -14.95 37.15
CA ILE A 109 -27.43 -14.24 35.96
C ILE A 109 -28.54 -13.88 34.97
N SER A 110 -29.62 -14.66 34.93
CA SER A 110 -30.77 -14.44 34.04
C SER A 110 -31.48 -13.11 34.30
N HIS A 111 -31.26 -12.50 35.47
CA HIS A 111 -31.80 -11.18 35.83
C HIS A 111 -30.94 -10.01 35.33
N ALA A 112 -29.66 -10.25 35.03
CA ALA A 112 -28.69 -9.23 34.63
C ALA A 112 -28.48 -9.21 33.10
N VAL A 113 -28.79 -10.29 32.40
CA VAL A 113 -28.57 -10.39 30.95
C VAL A 113 -29.84 -10.11 30.14
N VAL A 114 -29.76 -9.13 29.24
CA VAL A 114 -30.83 -8.87 28.26
C VAL A 114 -30.90 -10.03 27.28
N LYS A 115 -32.10 -10.59 27.05
CA LYS A 115 -32.31 -11.80 26.23
C LYS A 115 -31.73 -11.70 24.83
N GLU A 116 -31.87 -10.54 24.20
CA GLU A 116 -31.32 -10.24 22.87
C GLU A 116 -29.79 -10.41 22.82
N HIS A 117 -29.11 -10.15 23.93
CA HIS A 117 -27.65 -10.28 24.02
C HIS A 117 -27.22 -11.75 24.09
N LEU A 118 -28.04 -12.60 24.69
CA LEU A 118 -27.80 -14.05 24.74
C LEU A 118 -27.90 -14.66 23.34
N LEU A 119 -28.89 -14.25 22.54
CA LEU A 119 -29.02 -14.70 21.16
C LEU A 119 -27.88 -14.22 20.27
N ASN A 120 -27.53 -12.93 20.35
CA ASN A 120 -26.41 -12.41 19.57
C ASN A 120 -25.10 -13.12 19.95
N THR A 121 -24.85 -13.35 21.24
CA THR A 121 -23.67 -14.09 21.66
C THR A 121 -23.74 -15.53 21.15
N LEU A 122 -24.87 -16.24 21.29
CA LEU A 122 -25.04 -17.60 20.76
C LEU A 122 -24.81 -17.69 19.24
N PHE A 123 -25.37 -16.77 18.45
CA PHE A 123 -25.20 -16.76 16.99
C PHE A 123 -23.77 -16.41 16.59
N ASN A 124 -23.11 -15.51 17.32
CA ASN A 124 -21.69 -15.26 17.11
C ASN A 124 -20.83 -16.45 17.58
N SER A 125 -21.15 -17.11 18.68
CA SER A 125 -20.44 -18.33 19.14
C SER A 125 -20.53 -19.45 18.11
N THR A 126 -21.71 -19.65 17.54
CA THR A 126 -21.98 -20.73 16.56
C THR A 126 -21.62 -20.34 15.12
N GLY A 127 -21.52 -19.04 14.84
CA GLY A 127 -21.33 -18.46 13.51
C GLY A 127 -19.94 -17.86 13.25
N GLY A 128 -19.36 -17.17 14.22
CA GLY A 128 -18.15 -16.36 14.11
C GLY A 128 -16.84 -17.04 14.53
N GLY A 129 -16.91 -18.19 15.21
CA GLY A 129 -15.73 -18.86 15.79
C GLY A 129 -15.38 -18.36 17.19
N PRO A 130 -14.33 -18.92 17.84
CA PRO A 130 -13.90 -18.55 19.19
C PRO A 130 -13.73 -17.03 19.35
N PHE A 131 -14.16 -16.49 20.49
CA PHE A 131 -13.96 -15.09 20.90
C PHE A 131 -14.51 -14.00 19.95
N SER A 132 -15.29 -14.38 18.93
CA SER A 132 -15.93 -13.48 17.98
C SER A 132 -16.98 -12.55 18.60
N SER A 133 -17.40 -12.79 19.85
CA SER A 133 -18.33 -11.94 20.59
C SER A 133 -17.87 -11.74 22.02
N LYS A 134 -17.56 -10.48 22.35
CA LYS A 134 -17.16 -10.02 23.68
C LYS A 134 -18.11 -8.89 24.07
N ARG A 135 -18.74 -8.96 25.25
CA ARG A 135 -19.66 -7.88 25.66
C ARG A 135 -19.69 -7.66 27.16
N LEU A 136 -19.66 -6.39 27.55
CA LEU A 136 -19.94 -5.97 28.91
C LEU A 136 -21.47 -5.92 29.13
N VAL A 137 -21.95 -6.70 30.10
CA VAL A 137 -23.34 -6.76 30.55
C VAL A 137 -23.37 -6.39 32.03
N GLU A 138 -23.91 -5.20 32.34
CA GLU A 138 -23.74 -4.57 33.65
C GLU A 138 -22.24 -4.44 34.03
N ASP A 139 -21.78 -5.21 35.02
CA ASP A 139 -20.38 -5.30 35.45
C ASP A 139 -19.73 -6.66 35.08
N MET A 140 -20.34 -7.45 34.21
CA MET A 140 -19.87 -8.78 33.81
C MET A 140 -19.44 -8.80 32.35
N CYS A 141 -18.31 -9.45 32.05
CA CYS A 141 -17.86 -9.67 30.68
C CYS A 141 -18.35 -11.04 30.18
N VAL A 142 -19.16 -11.05 29.12
CA VAL A 142 -19.66 -12.27 28.49
C VAL A 142 -18.87 -12.53 27.21
N ILE A 143 -18.29 -13.72 27.11
CA ILE A 143 -17.38 -14.10 26.04
C ILE A 143 -17.77 -15.48 25.54
N ASN A 144 -17.76 -15.69 24.23
CA ASN A 144 -17.91 -17.03 23.68
C ASN A 144 -16.60 -17.83 23.78
N THR A 145 -16.66 -19.05 24.30
CA THR A 145 -15.46 -19.89 24.37
C THR A 145 -15.15 -20.55 23.03
N PRO A 146 -13.88 -20.93 22.85
CA PRO A 146 -13.50 -21.96 21.90
C PRO A 146 -14.24 -23.27 22.11
N LEU A 147 -14.37 -24.02 21.01
CA LEU A 147 -14.91 -25.36 21.00
C LEU A 147 -13.96 -26.33 21.72
N GLU A 148 -14.48 -27.48 22.17
CA GLU A 148 -13.69 -28.49 22.87
C GLU A 148 -12.44 -28.89 22.06
N GLY A 149 -11.25 -28.56 22.59
CA GLY A 149 -9.94 -28.89 22.00
C GLY A 149 -9.21 -27.73 21.31
N GLU A 150 -9.88 -26.61 21.00
CA GLU A 150 -9.20 -25.48 20.30
C GLU A 150 -8.17 -24.74 21.18
N LEU A 151 -8.24 -24.91 22.50
CA LEU A 151 -7.25 -24.46 23.49
C LEU A 151 -6.43 -25.59 24.10
N ASP A 152 -6.58 -26.82 23.59
CA ASP A 152 -5.64 -27.88 23.98
C ASP A 152 -4.26 -27.52 23.41
N PRO A 153 -3.21 -27.35 24.22
CA PRO A 153 -1.87 -27.04 23.72
C PRO A 153 -1.36 -28.02 22.65
N ASP A 154 -1.82 -29.27 22.64
CA ASP A 154 -1.45 -30.26 21.63
C ASP A 154 -2.20 -30.06 20.29
N GLU A 155 -3.36 -29.39 20.32
CA GLU A 155 -4.22 -29.13 19.16
C GLU A 155 -4.25 -27.64 18.73
N MET A 156 -3.70 -26.74 19.54
CA MET A 156 -3.63 -25.29 19.26
C MET A 156 -2.98 -24.97 17.92
N TYR A 157 -2.14 -25.87 17.41
CA TYR A 157 -1.45 -25.72 16.13
C TYR A 157 -2.03 -26.53 14.98
N THR A 158 -3.07 -27.33 15.16
CA THR A 158 -3.36 -28.45 14.24
C THR A 158 -4.44 -28.17 13.18
N GLY A 159 -4.76 -26.89 12.96
CA GLY A 159 -5.67 -26.42 11.90
C GLY A 159 -7.01 -25.87 12.39
N HIS A 160 -7.27 -25.93 13.70
CA HIS A 160 -8.51 -25.42 14.33
C HIS A 160 -8.28 -24.62 15.62
N GLY A 161 -7.02 -24.44 16.05
CA GLY A 161 -6.69 -23.72 17.28
C GLY A 161 -6.60 -22.21 17.13
N VAL A 162 -6.75 -21.49 18.24
CA VAL A 162 -6.77 -20.01 18.31
C VAL A 162 -5.45 -19.38 17.81
N PHE A 163 -4.34 -20.14 17.81
CA PHE A 163 -3.02 -19.71 17.34
C PHE A 163 -2.47 -20.60 16.21
N SER A 164 -3.35 -21.16 15.37
CA SER A 164 -3.02 -22.20 14.40
C SER A 164 -1.88 -21.83 13.43
N LEU A 165 -0.66 -22.25 13.78
CA LEU A 165 0.53 -22.10 12.94
C LEU A 165 0.43 -22.95 11.66
N VAL A 166 -0.32 -24.05 11.68
CA VAL A 166 -0.53 -24.88 10.48
C VAL A 166 -1.40 -24.18 9.44
N ASP A 167 -2.41 -23.40 9.85
CA ASP A 167 -3.27 -22.67 8.89
C ASP A 167 -2.50 -21.60 8.13
N ILE A 168 -1.48 -21.03 8.78
CA ILE A 168 -0.55 -20.11 8.12
C ILE A 168 0.62 -20.84 7.43
N GLY A 169 0.57 -22.16 7.31
CA GLY A 169 1.43 -22.97 6.44
C GLY A 169 2.68 -23.57 7.09
N TYR A 170 2.84 -23.51 8.41
CA TYR A 170 3.90 -24.25 9.10
C TYR A 170 3.59 -25.75 9.16
N SER A 171 4.62 -26.58 9.12
CA SER A 171 4.46 -28.04 9.22
C SER A 171 4.33 -28.47 10.69
N LYS A 172 3.30 -29.29 10.99
CA LYS A 172 2.96 -29.73 12.35
C LYS A 172 4.09 -30.53 13.00
N GLU A 173 4.73 -31.42 12.24
CA GLU A 173 5.79 -32.30 12.73
C GLU A 173 7.08 -31.57 13.17
N HIS A 174 7.20 -30.28 12.86
CA HIS A 174 8.36 -29.47 13.22
C HIS A 174 8.13 -28.54 14.42
N ILE A 175 6.91 -28.49 14.93
CA ILE A 175 6.53 -27.66 16.08
C ILE A 175 6.75 -28.47 17.37
N ARG A 176 7.41 -27.87 18.35
CA ARG A 176 7.59 -28.45 19.68
C ARG A 176 6.27 -28.40 20.46
N PRO A 177 6.02 -29.35 21.37
CA PRO A 177 4.87 -29.28 22.27
C PRO A 177 4.86 -27.96 23.05
N LEU A 178 3.68 -27.37 23.20
CA LEU A 178 3.49 -26.19 24.04
C LEU A 178 3.64 -26.56 25.53
N PRO A 179 4.21 -25.67 26.36
CA PRO A 179 4.20 -25.86 27.81
C PRO A 179 2.80 -25.60 28.39
N GLY A 180 2.59 -26.06 29.63
CA GLY A 180 1.37 -25.81 30.39
C GLY A 180 0.26 -26.85 30.17
N THR A 181 -0.79 -26.74 30.98
CA THR A 181 -2.01 -27.55 30.83
C THR A 181 -3.07 -26.76 30.08
N LYS A 182 -4.10 -27.44 29.56
CA LYS A 182 -5.25 -26.80 28.89
C LYS A 182 -5.85 -25.68 29.74
N GLU A 183 -5.94 -25.88 31.05
CA GLU A 183 -6.51 -24.90 31.99
C GLU A 183 -5.71 -23.60 32.05
N LEU A 184 -4.38 -23.65 31.87
CA LEU A 184 -3.54 -22.44 31.84
C LEU A 184 -3.73 -21.65 30.54
N TRP A 185 -3.95 -22.34 29.42
CA TRP A 185 -4.26 -21.71 28.14
C TRP A 185 -5.68 -21.13 28.13
N GLU A 186 -6.65 -21.85 28.72
CA GLU A 186 -8.00 -21.34 29.00
C GLU A 186 -7.96 -20.10 29.90
N GLN A 187 -7.12 -20.10 30.95
CA GLN A 187 -6.92 -18.93 31.80
C GLN A 187 -6.37 -17.74 30.99
N PHE A 188 -5.30 -17.94 30.23
CA PHE A 188 -4.69 -16.88 29.43
C PHE A 188 -5.69 -16.26 28.46
N SER A 189 -6.33 -17.09 27.62
CA SER A 189 -7.32 -16.62 26.66
C SER A 189 -8.44 -15.92 27.40
N GLY A 190 -8.89 -16.49 28.51
CA GLY A 190 -9.91 -15.92 29.33
C GLY A 190 -9.63 -14.50 29.82
N GLU A 191 -8.48 -14.28 30.41
CA GLU A 191 -8.06 -12.98 30.93
C GLU A 191 -7.82 -11.96 29.80
N HIS A 192 -7.18 -12.37 28.71
CA HIS A 192 -6.99 -11.55 27.52
C HIS A 192 -8.33 -11.07 26.96
N GLU A 193 -9.25 -12.01 26.80
CA GLU A 193 -10.56 -11.77 26.22
C GLU A 193 -11.43 -10.92 27.15
N GLY A 194 -11.31 -11.14 28.46
CA GLY A 194 -11.95 -10.35 29.51
C GLY A 194 -11.54 -8.89 29.49
N GLU A 195 -10.27 -8.60 29.24
CA GLU A 195 -9.76 -7.23 29.25
C GLU A 195 -10.34 -6.38 28.10
N HIS A 196 -10.74 -6.99 26.98
CA HIS A 196 -11.43 -6.25 25.92
C HIS A 196 -12.78 -5.66 26.37
N CYS A 197 -13.44 -6.25 27.39
CA CYS A 197 -14.67 -5.67 27.94
C CYS A 197 -14.44 -4.37 28.73
N ASN A 198 -13.19 -4.03 29.05
CA ASN A 198 -12.80 -2.78 29.70
C ASN A 198 -12.40 -1.70 28.68
N GLN A 199 -12.23 -2.07 27.42
CA GLN A 199 -11.76 -1.17 26.38
C GLN A 199 -12.92 -0.38 25.77
N PRO A 200 -12.73 0.93 25.50
CA PRO A 200 -13.76 1.73 24.83
C PRO A 200 -13.99 1.22 23.40
N VAL A 201 -15.27 1.06 23.01
CA VAL A 201 -15.66 0.71 21.64
C VAL A 201 -15.33 1.87 20.70
N ASN A 202 -14.21 1.79 19.99
CA ASN A 202 -13.71 2.83 19.10
C ASN A 202 -13.96 2.47 17.63
N GLU A 203 -15.23 2.44 17.22
CA GLU A 203 -15.64 2.18 15.82
C GLU A 203 -15.53 3.42 14.90
N LYS A 204 -15.21 4.61 15.45
CA LYS A 204 -15.34 5.89 14.73
C LYS A 204 -14.06 6.40 14.06
N GLU A 205 -12.91 5.81 14.37
CA GLU A 205 -11.63 6.24 13.77
C GLU A 205 -11.42 5.61 12.38
N PRO A 206 -10.99 6.36 11.36
CA PRO A 206 -10.65 5.81 10.05
C PRO A 206 -9.17 5.41 9.94
N GLY A 207 -8.90 4.40 9.10
CA GLY A 207 -7.54 4.06 8.65
C GLY A 207 -6.57 3.65 9.76
N ILE A 208 -5.34 4.14 9.68
CA ILE A 208 -4.21 3.77 10.57
C ILE A 208 -4.52 4.06 12.06
N ALA A 209 -5.21 5.16 12.36
CA ALA A 209 -5.56 5.53 13.73
C ALA A 209 -6.41 4.45 14.41
N ARG A 210 -7.36 3.86 13.69
CA ARG A 210 -8.16 2.74 14.19
C ARG A 210 -7.32 1.51 14.47
N ASP A 211 -6.41 1.16 13.56
CA ASP A 211 -5.60 -0.04 13.71
C ASP A 211 -4.60 0.10 14.88
N ILE A 212 -4.07 1.30 15.12
CA ILE A 212 -3.26 1.62 16.31
C ILE A 212 -4.09 1.48 17.58
N VAL A 213 -5.33 1.97 17.60
CA VAL A 213 -6.23 1.81 18.76
C VAL A 213 -6.51 0.33 19.02
N THR A 214 -6.76 -0.47 17.97
CA THR A 214 -6.92 -1.93 18.09
C THR A 214 -5.67 -2.57 18.69
N LEU A 215 -4.49 -2.31 18.11
CA LEU A 215 -3.22 -2.86 18.61
C LEU A 215 -2.98 -2.49 20.08
N ASN A 216 -3.27 -1.26 20.47
CA ASN A 216 -3.13 -0.83 21.86
C ASN A 216 -4.07 -1.56 22.83
N GLY A 217 -5.28 -1.89 22.38
CA GLY A 217 -6.21 -2.76 23.10
C GLY A 217 -5.63 -4.17 23.25
N GLU A 218 -5.16 -4.76 22.17
CA GLU A 218 -4.53 -6.09 22.18
C GLU A 218 -3.30 -6.14 23.11
N ILE A 219 -2.44 -5.10 23.10
CA ILE A 219 -1.28 -5.01 24.00
C ILE A 219 -1.73 -4.99 25.47
N GLY A 220 -2.76 -4.19 25.79
CA GLY A 220 -3.32 -4.13 27.15
C GLY A 220 -3.85 -5.48 27.62
N SER A 221 -4.62 -6.16 26.77
CA SER A 221 -5.18 -7.48 27.03
C SER A 221 -4.10 -8.55 27.23
N ASP A 222 -3.09 -8.62 26.35
CA ASP A 222 -1.99 -9.56 26.50
C ASP A 222 -1.15 -9.27 27.76
N LEU A 223 -0.89 -7.99 28.10
CA LEU A 223 -0.15 -7.65 29.32
C LEU A 223 -0.87 -8.12 30.59
N ALA A 224 -2.19 -7.92 30.66
CA ALA A 224 -2.99 -8.35 31.81
C ALA A 224 -2.90 -9.87 32.00
N ALA A 225 -3.12 -10.64 30.94
CA ALA A 225 -3.08 -12.10 30.97
C ALA A 225 -1.67 -12.65 31.26
N LEU A 226 -0.64 -12.07 30.64
CA LEU A 226 0.76 -12.45 30.88
C LEU A 226 1.21 -12.14 32.30
N GLU A 227 0.75 -11.03 32.89
CA GLU A 227 1.05 -10.67 34.27
C GLU A 227 0.54 -11.74 35.26
N THR A 228 -0.67 -12.26 35.05
CA THR A 228 -1.22 -13.30 35.92
C THR A 228 -0.45 -14.61 35.81
N LEU A 229 -0.17 -15.08 34.58
CA LEU A 229 0.65 -16.28 34.37
C LEU A 229 2.01 -16.15 35.06
N ARG A 230 2.69 -15.02 34.89
CA ARG A 230 3.99 -14.75 35.52
C ARG A 230 3.90 -14.69 37.05
N LYS A 231 2.88 -14.03 37.62
CA LYS A 231 2.66 -13.99 39.09
C LYS A 231 2.45 -15.37 39.68
N ASN A 232 1.84 -16.28 38.93
CA ASN A 232 1.60 -17.67 39.33
C ASN A 232 2.77 -18.62 39.01
N GLY A 233 3.88 -18.11 38.48
CA GLY A 233 5.09 -18.89 38.18
C GLY A 233 5.08 -19.61 36.83
N HIS A 234 4.08 -19.38 35.98
CA HIS A 234 3.93 -19.97 34.64
C HIS A 234 4.67 -19.15 33.57
N HIS A 235 5.96 -18.88 33.81
CA HIS A 235 6.79 -18.09 32.92
C HIS A 235 7.00 -18.74 31.54
N ASP A 236 6.98 -20.07 31.49
CA ASP A 236 7.08 -20.87 30.27
C ASP A 236 5.86 -20.72 29.36
N VAL A 237 4.65 -20.79 29.93
CA VAL A 237 3.39 -20.53 29.20
C VAL A 237 3.34 -19.08 28.73
N ALA A 238 3.70 -18.13 29.59
CA ALA A 238 3.77 -16.72 29.23
C ALA A 238 4.74 -16.46 28.07
N GLN A 239 5.92 -17.09 28.08
CA GLN A 239 6.87 -16.99 26.98
C GLN A 239 6.34 -17.63 25.69
N ALA A 240 5.66 -18.77 25.79
CA ALA A 240 5.08 -19.44 24.63
C ALA A 240 4.00 -18.58 23.95
N VAL A 241 3.14 -17.90 24.71
CA VAL A 241 2.20 -16.90 24.19
C VAL A 241 2.93 -15.81 23.40
N ILE A 242 3.98 -15.22 23.99
CA ILE A 242 4.77 -14.17 23.34
C ILE A 242 5.35 -14.69 22.02
N ASP A 243 5.95 -15.86 22.03
CA ASP A 243 6.56 -16.47 20.85
C ASP A 243 5.53 -16.69 19.73
N MET A 244 4.32 -17.17 20.07
CA MET A 244 3.25 -17.34 19.09
C MET A 244 2.80 -16.01 18.48
N ARG A 245 2.64 -14.96 19.31
CA ARG A 245 2.29 -13.61 18.84
C ARG A 245 3.39 -13.04 17.93
N VAL A 246 4.67 -13.30 18.23
CA VAL A 246 5.80 -12.90 17.35
C VAL A 246 5.69 -13.59 15.99
N LEU A 247 5.42 -14.89 15.97
CA LEU A 247 5.29 -15.67 14.72
C LEU A 247 4.09 -15.21 13.88
N GLY A 248 2.95 -14.89 14.51
CA GLY A 248 1.77 -14.33 13.85
C GLY A 248 2.04 -12.95 13.26
N ALA A 249 2.65 -12.05 14.03
CA ALA A 249 3.02 -10.72 13.57
C ALA A 249 4.01 -10.76 12.39
N ALA A 250 4.99 -11.66 12.45
CA ALA A 250 5.91 -11.95 11.35
C ALA A 250 5.21 -12.44 10.07
N ASP A 251 3.98 -12.94 10.18
CA ASP A 251 3.16 -13.36 9.04
C ASP A 251 2.26 -12.27 8.46
N GLY A 252 2.27 -11.08 9.07
CA GLY A 252 1.48 -9.91 8.63
C GLY A 252 0.27 -9.64 9.52
N ASP A 253 0.13 -10.31 10.66
CA ASP A 253 -0.90 -9.98 11.65
C ASP A 253 -0.48 -8.78 12.51
N TYR A 254 -0.47 -7.60 11.90
CA TYR A 254 -0.03 -6.36 12.54
C TYR A 254 -0.97 -5.90 13.67
N LYS A 255 -2.21 -6.37 13.72
CA LYS A 255 -3.19 -5.98 14.75
C LYS A 255 -2.94 -6.69 16.07
N HIS A 256 -2.43 -7.92 16.02
CA HIS A 256 -2.08 -8.71 17.19
C HIS A 256 -0.57 -8.78 17.43
N ALA A 257 0.19 -7.81 16.92
CA ALA A 257 1.65 -7.72 17.06
C ALA A 257 2.11 -7.24 18.46
N THR A 258 1.40 -7.68 19.49
CA THR A 258 1.54 -7.29 20.90
C THR A 258 2.89 -7.70 21.48
N SER A 259 3.40 -8.86 21.06
CA SER A 259 4.68 -9.44 21.50
C SER A 259 5.84 -8.45 21.54
N PHE A 260 5.90 -7.53 20.59
CA PHE A 260 6.97 -6.54 20.48
C PHE A 260 6.96 -5.48 21.59
N PHE A 261 5.88 -5.40 22.38
CA PHE A 261 5.68 -4.41 23.45
C PHE A 261 5.64 -5.03 24.85
N VAL A 262 5.48 -6.36 24.97
CA VAL A 262 5.18 -7.04 26.26
C VAL A 262 6.37 -7.75 26.93
N ASP A 263 7.55 -7.68 26.31
CA ASP A 263 8.73 -8.47 26.69
C ASP A 263 9.78 -7.72 27.53
N LYS A 264 9.46 -6.53 28.03
CA LYS A 264 10.35 -5.77 28.92
C LYS A 264 9.56 -5.31 30.13
N ASP A 265 10.25 -5.10 31.25
CA ASP A 265 9.80 -4.33 32.43
C ASP A 265 9.42 -2.87 32.10
N ALA A 266 9.05 -2.59 30.85
CA ALA A 266 8.61 -1.33 30.32
C ALA A 266 7.16 -1.10 30.75
N GLN A 267 6.93 0.04 31.38
CA GLN A 267 5.59 0.58 31.51
C GLN A 267 4.98 0.66 30.11
N TYR A 268 3.75 0.16 29.98
CA TYR A 268 2.95 0.26 28.76
C TYR A 268 3.04 1.68 28.18
N HIS A 269 3.57 1.80 26.97
CA HIS A 269 3.41 3.00 26.16
C HIS A 269 2.52 2.67 24.98
N VAL A 270 1.67 3.63 24.62
CA VAL A 270 0.79 3.55 23.46
C VAL A 270 1.65 3.42 22.21
N ALA A 271 1.37 2.43 21.35
CA ALA A 271 2.05 2.22 20.09
C ALA A 271 1.96 3.48 19.21
N THR A 272 3.10 3.94 18.69
CA THR A 272 3.14 5.11 17.80
C THR A 272 2.83 4.75 16.35
N GLU A 273 2.57 5.77 15.52
CA GLU A 273 2.36 5.57 14.09
C GLU A 273 3.62 5.02 13.40
N GLU A 274 4.81 5.43 13.85
CA GLU A 274 6.06 4.92 13.32
C GLU A 274 6.31 3.46 13.71
N GLU A 275 6.02 3.07 14.96
CA GLU A 275 6.12 1.67 15.41
C GLU A 275 5.12 0.78 14.64
N TYR A 276 3.88 1.23 14.47
CA TYR A 276 2.88 0.54 13.66
C TYR A 276 3.33 0.39 12.20
N SER A 277 3.87 1.46 11.60
CA SER A 277 4.41 1.41 10.24
C SER A 277 5.54 0.40 10.10
N ALA A 278 6.40 0.27 11.12
CA ALA A 278 7.46 -0.73 11.16
C ALA A 278 6.91 -2.16 11.22
N ILE A 279 5.85 -2.41 12.02
CA ILE A 279 5.18 -3.71 12.11
C ILE A 279 4.59 -4.11 10.74
N VAL A 280 3.93 -3.17 10.06
CA VAL A 280 3.30 -3.43 8.75
C VAL A 280 4.32 -3.87 7.70
N ILE A 281 5.55 -3.34 7.74
CA ILE A 281 6.61 -3.70 6.78
C ILE A 281 7.47 -4.87 7.24
N PHE A 282 7.37 -5.31 8.49
CA PHE A 282 8.30 -6.23 9.13
C PHE A 282 8.47 -7.55 8.36
N LYS A 283 7.36 -8.18 7.95
CA LYS A 283 7.37 -9.40 7.12
C LYS A 283 8.20 -9.23 5.85
N ASN A 284 8.06 -8.09 5.20
CA ASN A 284 8.72 -7.80 3.93
C ASN A 284 10.22 -7.58 4.14
N GLU A 285 10.60 -6.79 5.14
CA GLU A 285 11.99 -6.55 5.51
C GLU A 285 12.74 -7.84 5.85
N MET A 286 12.12 -8.75 6.62
CA MET A 286 12.74 -10.05 6.91
C MET A 286 12.93 -10.91 5.65
N ASN A 287 11.91 -10.99 4.79
CA ASN A 287 11.98 -11.77 3.56
C ASN A 287 13.03 -11.23 2.59
N ASP A 288 13.13 -9.91 2.47
CA ASP A 288 14.13 -9.28 1.62
C ASP A 288 15.55 -9.52 2.19
N ALA A 289 15.73 -9.41 3.52
CA ALA A 289 17.01 -9.68 4.18
C ALA A 289 17.45 -11.15 4.04
N VAL A 290 16.53 -12.10 4.20
CA VAL A 290 16.82 -13.53 3.98
C VAL A 290 17.09 -13.82 2.51
N ALA A 291 16.37 -13.20 1.57
CA ALA A 291 16.63 -13.34 0.14
C ALA A 291 18.05 -12.88 -0.22
N GLU A 292 18.48 -11.73 0.29
CA GLU A 292 19.84 -11.20 0.13
C GLU A 292 20.89 -12.16 0.73
N ALA A 293 20.66 -12.66 1.95
CA ALA A 293 21.59 -13.56 2.65
C ALA A 293 21.75 -14.94 2.00
N SER A 294 20.66 -15.48 1.45
CA SER A 294 20.61 -16.83 0.89
C SER A 294 20.85 -16.87 -0.63
N GLY A 295 20.64 -15.74 -1.31
CA GLY A 295 20.56 -15.65 -2.76
C GLY A 295 19.30 -16.30 -3.34
N TYR A 296 18.24 -16.46 -2.53
CA TYR A 296 16.91 -16.88 -2.98
C TYR A 296 16.10 -15.69 -3.49
N SER A 297 15.04 -15.97 -4.27
CA SER A 297 14.04 -14.94 -4.53
C SER A 297 13.27 -14.62 -3.24
N ARG A 298 12.67 -13.43 -3.13
CA ARG A 298 11.82 -13.07 -1.98
C ARG A 298 10.70 -14.08 -1.73
N LYS A 299 10.08 -14.60 -2.79
CA LYS A 299 9.03 -15.63 -2.70
C LYS A 299 9.58 -16.94 -2.14
N ASP A 300 10.78 -17.32 -2.55
CA ASP A 300 11.45 -18.51 -2.05
C ASP A 300 11.90 -18.35 -0.59
N ALA A 301 12.34 -17.15 -0.20
CA ALA A 301 12.62 -16.82 1.21
C ALA A 301 11.35 -16.93 2.07
N GLU A 302 10.21 -16.40 1.59
CA GLU A 302 8.93 -16.56 2.28
C GLU A 302 8.52 -18.03 2.41
N LEU A 303 8.75 -18.84 1.36
CA LEU A 303 8.49 -20.28 1.39
C LEU A 303 9.44 -21.01 2.36
N LEU A 304 10.71 -20.61 2.41
CA LEU A 304 11.70 -21.13 3.35
C LEU A 304 11.23 -20.90 4.78
N ARG A 305 10.67 -19.72 5.09
CA ARG A 305 10.13 -19.42 6.42
C ARG A 305 9.12 -20.46 6.92
N LYS A 306 8.30 -21.00 6.01
CA LYS A 306 7.25 -21.98 6.34
C LYS A 306 7.75 -23.41 6.34
N LYS A 307 8.61 -23.75 5.39
CA LYS A 307 9.12 -25.12 5.18
C LYS A 307 10.33 -25.48 6.03
N ASP A 308 11.17 -24.51 6.34
CA ASP A 308 12.39 -24.67 7.14
C ASP A 308 12.65 -23.39 7.96
N PRO A 309 11.82 -23.13 8.98
CA PRO A 309 11.89 -21.92 9.79
C PRO A 309 13.26 -21.73 10.47
N GLN A 310 13.96 -22.81 10.85
CA GLN A 310 15.29 -22.70 11.46
C GLN A 310 16.32 -22.14 10.47
N SER A 311 16.34 -22.65 9.24
CA SER A 311 17.24 -22.14 8.19
C SER A 311 16.91 -20.68 7.85
N TYR A 312 15.63 -20.31 7.81
CA TYR A 312 15.22 -18.91 7.65
C TYR A 312 15.75 -18.03 8.79
N ALA A 313 15.60 -18.48 10.05
CA ALA A 313 16.12 -17.77 11.22
C ALA A 313 17.65 -17.65 11.20
N ASP A 314 18.40 -18.68 10.77
CA ASP A 314 19.86 -18.63 10.59
C ASP A 314 20.26 -17.50 9.61
N PHE A 315 19.56 -17.38 8.48
CA PHE A 315 19.85 -16.34 7.49
C PHE A 315 19.54 -14.94 8.02
N LEU A 316 18.41 -14.80 8.72
CA LEU A 316 18.02 -13.52 9.31
C LEU A 316 18.97 -13.10 10.43
N GLU A 317 19.35 -14.02 11.31
CA GLU A 317 20.31 -13.80 12.40
C GLU A 317 21.66 -13.31 11.86
N ARG A 318 22.16 -13.91 10.77
CA ARG A 318 23.39 -13.43 10.10
C ARG A 318 23.27 -11.99 9.59
N GLN A 319 22.11 -11.57 9.08
CA GLN A 319 21.89 -10.19 8.62
C GLN A 319 21.86 -9.21 9.80
N ILE A 320 21.24 -9.60 10.92
CA ILE A 320 21.24 -8.84 12.16
C ILE A 320 22.67 -8.68 12.70
N GLU A 321 23.42 -9.77 12.83
CA GLU A 321 24.81 -9.76 13.34
C GLU A 321 25.76 -8.96 12.45
N ALA A 322 25.53 -8.96 11.13
CA ALA A 322 26.30 -8.16 10.18
C ALA A 322 25.94 -6.67 10.19
N GLY A 323 24.90 -6.25 10.92
CA GLY A 323 24.39 -4.88 10.90
C GLY A 323 23.75 -4.49 9.58
N ASN A 324 23.29 -5.47 8.80
CA ASN A 324 22.65 -5.29 7.49
C ASN A 324 21.13 -5.33 7.57
N PHE A 325 20.55 -5.53 8.75
CA PHE A 325 19.11 -5.51 8.98
C PHE A 325 18.68 -4.29 9.82
N PRO A 326 17.60 -3.57 9.45
CA PRO A 326 16.85 -3.70 8.19
C PRO A 326 17.70 -3.31 6.98
N LEU A 327 17.31 -3.77 5.80
CA LEU A 327 18.12 -3.58 4.60
C LEU A 327 18.23 -2.10 4.23
N LYS A 328 19.41 -1.70 3.74
CA LYS A 328 19.57 -0.43 3.04
C LYS A 328 18.86 -0.55 1.69
N ARG A 329 17.72 0.12 1.53
CA ARG A 329 17.00 0.15 0.26
C ARG A 329 17.34 1.41 -0.51
N ALA A 330 17.34 1.30 -1.84
CA ALA A 330 17.34 2.47 -2.70
C ALA A 330 16.10 3.31 -2.41
N MET A 331 16.29 4.62 -2.27
CA MET A 331 15.19 5.58 -2.18
C MET A 331 14.43 5.58 -3.50
N THR A 332 13.11 5.67 -3.43
CA THR A 332 12.28 5.96 -4.61
C THR A 332 12.58 7.36 -5.14
N THR A 333 12.23 7.65 -6.40
CA THR A 333 12.40 8.99 -6.97
C THR A 333 11.66 10.08 -6.17
N ILE A 334 10.54 9.75 -5.52
CA ILE A 334 9.83 10.67 -4.62
C ILE A 334 10.66 10.92 -3.36
N GLU A 335 11.17 9.88 -2.71
CA GLU A 335 12.02 10.02 -1.52
C GLU A 335 13.33 10.77 -1.81
N ILE A 336 13.96 10.49 -2.97
CA ILE A 336 15.14 11.22 -3.45
C ILE A 336 14.83 12.71 -3.58
N GLN A 337 13.68 13.04 -4.19
CA GLN A 337 13.25 14.40 -4.38
C GLN A 337 13.02 15.11 -3.03
N ASP A 338 12.31 14.48 -2.11
CA ASP A 338 11.99 15.05 -0.80
C ASP A 338 13.26 15.27 0.04
N GLU A 339 14.17 14.29 0.08
CA GLU A 339 15.45 14.42 0.78
C GLU A 339 16.32 15.52 0.16
N PHE A 340 16.36 15.60 -1.18
CA PHE A 340 17.06 16.65 -1.90
C PHE A 340 16.49 18.05 -1.55
N MET A 341 15.17 18.23 -1.62
CA MET A 341 14.50 19.49 -1.30
C MET A 341 14.70 19.91 0.16
N LYS A 342 14.59 18.95 1.08
CA LYS A 342 14.88 19.15 2.50
C LYS A 342 16.31 19.66 2.73
N ARG A 343 17.31 19.08 2.05
CA ARG A 343 18.72 19.52 2.15
C ARG A 343 19.03 20.82 1.42
N MET A 344 18.22 21.17 0.43
CA MET A 344 18.24 22.48 -0.20
C MET A 344 17.54 23.55 0.65
N GLY A 345 16.67 23.17 1.59
CA GLY A 345 15.89 24.08 2.41
C GLY A 345 14.78 24.78 1.63
N VAL A 346 14.19 24.10 0.63
CA VAL A 346 13.13 24.65 -0.25
C VAL A 346 11.89 23.76 -0.21
N SER A 347 10.71 24.37 -0.40
CA SER A 347 9.48 23.61 -0.60
C SER A 347 9.37 23.10 -2.05
N TYR A 348 8.49 22.12 -2.30
CA TYR A 348 8.23 21.63 -3.65
C TYR A 348 7.75 22.75 -4.60
N GLY A 349 6.86 23.63 -4.13
CA GLY A 349 6.36 24.76 -4.92
C GLY A 349 7.46 25.78 -5.27
N ASP A 350 8.34 26.07 -4.31
CA ASP A 350 9.48 26.98 -4.53
C ASP A 350 10.49 26.35 -5.49
N PHE A 351 10.70 25.04 -5.41
CA PHE A 351 11.56 24.30 -6.33
C PHE A 351 11.07 24.39 -7.77
N LEU A 352 9.77 24.17 -8.02
CA LEU A 352 9.19 24.29 -9.37
C LEU A 352 9.32 25.71 -9.92
N SER A 353 9.27 26.71 -9.04
CA SER A 353 9.41 28.13 -9.39
C SER A 353 10.87 28.61 -9.43
N MET A 354 11.84 27.71 -9.20
CA MET A 354 13.25 28.08 -9.17
C MET A 354 13.71 28.60 -10.55
N PRO A 355 14.41 29.76 -10.60
CA PRO A 355 14.98 30.28 -11.84
C PRO A 355 16.00 29.31 -12.44
N VAL A 356 15.96 29.13 -13.76
CA VAL A 356 16.88 28.23 -14.49
C VAL A 356 18.35 28.56 -14.30
N GLU A 357 18.69 29.82 -13.99
CA GLU A 357 20.07 30.23 -13.69
C GLU A 357 20.65 29.53 -12.45
N LYS A 358 19.78 29.00 -11.57
CA LYS A 358 20.18 28.25 -10.37
C LYS A 358 20.40 26.76 -10.62
N VAL A 359 20.10 26.25 -11.81
CA VAL A 359 20.24 24.82 -12.13
C VAL A 359 21.66 24.28 -11.92
N PRO A 360 22.76 24.99 -12.24
CA PRO A 360 24.10 24.50 -11.92
C PRO A 360 24.35 24.29 -10.41
N GLU A 361 23.81 25.19 -9.57
CA GLU A 361 23.88 25.08 -8.11
C GLU A 361 23.03 23.89 -7.61
N MET A 362 21.82 23.75 -8.17
CA MET A 362 20.90 22.64 -7.92
C MET A 362 21.55 21.27 -8.25
N VAL A 363 22.15 21.13 -9.44
CA VAL A 363 22.82 19.88 -9.87
C VAL A 363 23.99 19.56 -8.96
N LYS A 364 24.83 20.56 -8.64
CA LYS A 364 25.94 20.38 -7.70
C LYS A 364 25.43 19.87 -6.36
N LYS A 365 24.36 20.48 -5.83
CA LYS A 365 23.76 20.06 -4.57
C LYS A 365 23.18 18.66 -4.66
N TYR A 366 22.53 18.30 -5.77
CA TYR A 366 22.00 16.95 -5.98
C TYR A 366 23.09 15.90 -5.90
N LEU A 367 24.20 16.10 -6.62
CA LEU A 367 25.36 15.20 -6.61
C LEU A 367 26.04 15.16 -5.22
N GLU A 368 26.07 16.26 -4.47
CA GLU A 368 26.53 16.27 -3.08
C GLU A 368 25.63 15.42 -2.17
N VAL A 369 24.30 15.51 -2.34
CA VAL A 369 23.35 14.67 -1.58
C VAL A 369 23.53 13.21 -1.96
N GLU A 370 23.61 12.89 -3.25
CA GLU A 370 23.87 11.55 -3.76
C GLU A 370 25.16 10.95 -3.15
N ALA A 371 26.25 11.70 -3.17
CA ALA A 371 27.53 11.24 -2.61
C ALA A 371 27.47 11.02 -1.08
N GLN A 372 26.64 11.77 -0.36
CA GLN A 372 26.49 11.66 1.09
C GLN A 372 25.57 10.52 1.52
N THR A 373 24.48 10.31 0.79
CA THR A 373 23.43 9.36 1.18
C THR A 373 23.48 8.07 0.38
N GLY A 374 24.16 8.07 -0.77
CA GLY A 374 24.07 7.01 -1.78
C GLY A 374 22.65 6.84 -2.33
N PHE A 375 21.74 7.78 -2.04
CA PHE A 375 20.28 7.61 -2.13
C PHE A 375 19.80 6.26 -1.61
N VAL A 376 20.43 5.78 -0.54
CA VAL A 376 19.96 4.63 0.21
C VAL A 376 19.41 5.09 1.55
N ARG A 377 18.31 4.48 1.98
CA ARG A 377 17.68 4.76 3.27
C ARG A 377 17.61 3.48 4.09
N ILE A 378 17.87 3.63 5.38
CA ILE A 378 17.50 2.66 6.40
C ILE A 378 16.15 3.12 6.97
N HIS A 379 15.23 2.18 7.18
CA HIS A 379 13.93 2.50 7.78
C HIS A 379 14.13 3.30 9.10
N PRO A 380 13.37 4.38 9.34
CA PRO A 380 13.55 5.24 10.52
C PRO A 380 13.49 4.49 11.86
N GLN A 381 12.73 3.41 11.89
CA GLN A 381 12.54 2.54 13.05
C GLN A 381 13.48 1.32 13.00
N SER A 382 14.74 1.51 12.61
CA SER A 382 15.70 0.42 12.43
C SER A 382 15.96 -0.35 13.72
N GLU A 383 16.11 0.34 14.84
CA GLU A 383 16.33 -0.29 16.15
C GLU A 383 15.11 -1.13 16.58
N PHE A 384 13.91 -0.63 16.31
CA PHE A 384 12.67 -1.35 16.61
C PHE A 384 12.54 -2.60 15.72
N LEU A 385 12.74 -2.47 14.40
CA LEU A 385 12.76 -3.59 13.46
C LEU A 385 13.79 -4.66 13.87
N GLU A 386 15.01 -4.26 14.21
CA GLU A 386 16.05 -5.17 14.67
C GLU A 386 15.64 -5.90 15.96
N GLY A 387 15.00 -5.19 16.90
CA GLY A 387 14.40 -5.78 18.09
C GLY A 387 13.34 -6.84 17.76
N MET A 388 12.42 -6.53 16.85
CA MET A 388 11.39 -7.48 16.39
C MET A 388 12.02 -8.70 15.71
N ALA A 389 13.04 -8.50 14.88
CA ALA A 389 13.74 -9.59 14.19
C ALA A 389 14.47 -10.53 15.17
N LYS A 390 15.11 -9.99 16.21
CA LYS A 390 15.72 -10.78 17.28
C LYS A 390 14.69 -11.60 18.06
N GLN A 391 13.54 -10.99 18.37
CA GLN A 391 12.44 -11.72 19.02
C GLN A 391 11.93 -12.85 18.11
N TYR A 392 11.79 -12.60 16.81
CA TYR A 392 11.40 -13.62 15.83
C TYR A 392 12.38 -14.79 15.77
N VAL A 393 13.69 -14.51 15.68
CA VAL A 393 14.72 -15.56 15.72
C VAL A 393 14.59 -16.37 17.02
N GLY A 394 14.46 -15.70 18.15
CA GLY A 394 14.26 -16.36 19.46
C GLY A 394 13.02 -17.24 19.52
N ALA A 395 11.88 -16.75 19.03
CA ALA A 395 10.63 -17.49 18.96
C ALA A 395 10.77 -18.73 18.08
N VAL A 396 11.41 -18.62 16.91
CA VAL A 396 11.68 -19.77 16.04
C VAL A 396 12.52 -20.83 16.77
N ARG A 397 13.58 -20.43 17.49
CA ARG A 397 14.43 -21.38 18.24
C ARG A 397 13.69 -22.10 19.35
N ARG A 398 12.67 -21.48 19.94
CA ARG A 398 11.88 -22.05 21.04
C ARG A 398 10.74 -22.92 20.53
N VAL A 399 10.03 -22.48 19.48
CA VAL A 399 8.82 -23.15 18.96
C VAL A 399 9.15 -24.31 18.03
N PHE A 400 10.22 -24.25 17.22
CA PHE A 400 10.52 -25.28 16.23
C PHE A 400 11.67 -26.19 16.66
N THR A 401 11.63 -27.47 16.29
CA THR A 401 12.76 -28.42 16.46
C THR A 401 13.95 -28.03 15.57
N GLU A 402 15.16 -28.54 15.83
CA GLU A 402 16.33 -28.24 14.99
C GLU A 402 16.33 -29.00 13.64
N GLU A 403 15.56 -30.10 13.55
CA GLU A 403 15.44 -30.93 12.35
C GLU A 403 14.21 -30.52 11.50
N THR A 404 14.14 -29.25 11.08
CA THR A 404 13.02 -28.73 10.25
C THR A 404 13.19 -28.93 8.74
N LYS A 405 14.09 -29.81 8.29
CA LYS A 405 14.31 -30.00 6.85
C LYS A 405 13.09 -30.68 6.23
N PRO A 406 12.47 -30.11 5.17
CA PRO A 406 11.36 -30.75 4.49
C PRO A 406 11.78 -32.11 3.92
N VAL A 407 10.94 -33.13 4.14
CA VAL A 407 11.20 -34.54 3.78
C VAL A 407 11.42 -34.72 2.27
N ASP A 408 10.79 -33.88 1.45
CA ASP A 408 11.02 -33.83 0.00
C ASP A 408 12.01 -32.72 -0.33
N GLY A 409 13.28 -33.11 -0.55
CA GLY A 409 14.43 -32.22 -0.85
C GLY A 409 14.35 -31.40 -2.16
N THR A 410 13.15 -31.17 -2.70
CA THR A 410 12.89 -30.35 -3.89
C THR A 410 12.36 -29.00 -3.48
N VAL A 411 13.22 -28.06 -3.12
CA VAL A 411 12.85 -26.65 -3.21
C VAL A 411 14.09 -25.82 -3.51
N PHE A 412 13.97 -24.87 -4.43
CA PHE A 412 14.96 -23.85 -4.79
C PHE A 412 15.99 -24.24 -5.87
N SER A 413 15.56 -24.25 -7.14
CA SER A 413 16.49 -24.12 -8.27
C SER A 413 16.86 -22.64 -8.43
N ARG A 414 18.14 -22.30 -8.25
CA ARG A 414 18.68 -20.97 -8.59
C ARG A 414 18.62 -20.75 -10.10
N GLU A 415 17.55 -20.16 -10.62
CA GLU A 415 17.56 -19.61 -11.97
C GLU A 415 18.28 -18.26 -11.98
N LYS A 416 19.50 -18.25 -12.52
CA LYS A 416 20.19 -17.00 -12.86
C LYS A 416 19.49 -16.37 -14.07
N LYS A 417 18.91 -15.18 -13.89
CA LYS A 417 18.42 -14.35 -15.01
C LYS A 417 19.60 -13.97 -15.92
N ASN A 418 19.53 -14.41 -17.17
CA ASN A 418 20.41 -13.94 -18.25
C ASN A 418 19.91 -12.56 -18.72
N VAL A 419 20.82 -11.58 -18.73
CA VAL A 419 20.60 -10.26 -19.33
C VAL A 419 20.73 -10.39 -20.86
N PRO A 420 19.82 -9.81 -21.67
CA PRO A 420 19.94 -9.87 -23.14
C PRO A 420 21.16 -9.10 -23.63
N ALA A 421 21.82 -9.63 -24.67
CA ALA A 421 22.96 -9.01 -25.32
C ALA A 421 22.56 -7.77 -26.13
N GLU A 422 23.40 -6.72 -26.05
CA GLU A 422 23.28 -5.46 -26.80
C GLU A 422 23.10 -5.67 -28.30
N ILE A 423 22.10 -4.99 -28.86
CA ILE A 423 21.89 -4.86 -30.31
C ILE A 423 22.88 -3.81 -30.82
N LYS A 424 23.77 -4.20 -31.73
CA LYS A 424 24.64 -3.27 -32.44
C LYS A 424 23.88 -2.64 -33.61
N GLU A 425 23.76 -1.32 -33.61
CA GLU A 425 23.16 -0.55 -34.70
C GLU A 425 24.11 -0.40 -35.91
N ASP A 426 23.53 -0.40 -37.10
CA ASP A 426 24.20 -0.24 -38.40
C ASP A 426 24.39 1.26 -38.74
N PRO A 427 25.62 1.74 -38.96
CA PRO A 427 25.89 3.14 -39.26
C PRO A 427 25.29 3.65 -40.58
N ASP A 428 25.06 2.77 -41.59
CA ASP A 428 24.52 3.18 -42.88
C ASP A 428 23.02 3.52 -42.81
N ALA A 429 22.31 2.99 -41.81
CA ALA A 429 20.91 3.32 -41.56
C ALA A 429 20.72 4.76 -41.01
N LYS A 430 21.71 5.28 -40.27
CA LYS A 430 21.64 6.60 -39.65
C LYS A 430 21.80 7.76 -40.64
N GLU A 431 22.57 7.57 -41.71
CA GLU A 431 22.79 8.63 -42.71
C GLU A 431 21.56 8.86 -43.58
N ALA A 432 20.84 7.80 -43.95
CA ALA A 432 19.58 7.89 -44.69
C ALA A 432 18.44 8.50 -43.85
N GLU A 433 18.37 8.16 -42.56
CA GLU A 433 17.41 8.74 -41.62
C GLU A 433 17.65 10.24 -41.41
N TRP A 434 18.93 10.65 -41.32
CA TRP A 434 19.30 12.05 -41.17
C TRP A 434 18.94 12.90 -42.40
N ASP A 435 19.19 12.40 -43.62
CA ASP A 435 18.83 13.11 -44.85
C ASP A 435 17.31 13.29 -45.00
N ALA A 436 16.53 12.25 -44.66
CA ALA A 436 15.07 12.32 -44.63
C ALA A 436 14.58 13.37 -43.61
N LYS A 437 15.15 13.38 -42.40
CA LYS A 437 14.82 14.38 -41.36
C LYS A 437 15.14 15.81 -41.82
N LEU A 438 16.30 16.03 -42.45
CA LEU A 438 16.65 17.34 -43.01
C LEU A 438 15.64 17.78 -44.07
N LYS A 439 15.15 16.88 -44.92
CA LYS A 439 14.16 17.21 -45.93
C LYS A 439 12.82 17.63 -45.33
N ASP A 440 12.32 16.89 -44.34
CA ASP A 440 11.05 17.23 -43.67
C ASP A 440 11.16 18.57 -42.92
N GLU A 441 12.27 18.80 -42.24
CA GLU A 441 12.54 20.07 -41.54
C GLU A 441 12.66 21.25 -42.53
N ALA A 442 13.27 21.04 -43.70
CA ALA A 442 13.34 22.05 -44.76
C ALA A 442 11.95 22.51 -45.23
N GLU A 443 11.03 21.56 -45.43
CA GLU A 443 9.65 21.83 -45.84
C GLU A 443 8.87 22.58 -44.76
N PHE A 444 9.17 22.30 -43.49
CA PHE A 444 8.53 22.94 -42.34
C PHE A 444 9.06 24.36 -42.11
N GLN A 445 10.38 24.54 -41.99
CA GLN A 445 11.01 25.80 -41.61
C GLN A 445 11.11 26.82 -42.76
N ARG A 446 10.90 26.42 -44.03
CA ARG A 446 11.03 27.36 -45.17
C ARG A 446 10.23 28.64 -44.99
N TYR A 447 9.05 28.57 -44.37
CA TYR A 447 8.16 29.72 -44.18
C TYR A 447 8.76 30.76 -43.25
N GLU A 448 9.26 30.35 -42.08
CA GLU A 448 9.92 31.24 -41.13
C GLU A 448 11.16 31.90 -41.76
N ILE A 449 11.94 31.11 -42.52
CA ILE A 449 13.15 31.59 -43.19
C ILE A 449 12.81 32.57 -44.32
N MET A 450 11.76 32.30 -45.11
CA MET A 450 11.27 33.23 -46.12
C MET A 450 10.73 34.52 -45.49
N ASP A 451 9.97 34.44 -44.39
CA ASP A 451 9.42 35.61 -43.69
C ASP A 451 10.54 36.52 -43.17
N LYS A 452 11.56 35.96 -42.54
CA LYS A 452 12.79 36.67 -42.12
C LYS A 452 13.48 37.36 -43.28
N ALA A 453 13.62 36.66 -44.40
CA ALA A 453 14.27 37.19 -45.59
C ALA A 453 13.45 38.32 -46.24
N VAL A 454 12.13 38.17 -46.34
CA VAL A 454 11.21 39.19 -46.87
C VAL A 454 11.16 40.42 -45.97
N SER A 455 11.11 40.22 -44.66
CA SER A 455 11.22 41.25 -43.63
C SER A 455 12.45 42.13 -43.87
N LYS A 456 13.60 41.50 -44.08
CA LYS A 456 14.87 42.18 -44.38
C LYS A 456 14.87 42.93 -45.72
N VAL A 457 14.39 42.29 -46.80
CA VAL A 457 14.33 42.90 -48.14
C VAL A 457 13.40 44.11 -48.18
N LEU A 458 12.28 44.06 -47.45
CA LEU A 458 11.25 45.10 -47.51
C LEU A 458 11.33 46.11 -46.36
N GLY A 459 12.16 45.86 -45.33
CA GLY A 459 12.24 46.71 -44.14
C GLY A 459 10.97 46.70 -43.30
N ILE A 460 10.30 45.55 -43.21
CA ILE A 460 9.07 45.32 -42.43
C ILE A 460 9.34 44.34 -41.29
N THR A 461 8.40 44.11 -40.39
CA THR A 461 8.51 43.07 -39.35
C THR A 461 8.27 41.66 -39.92
N GLU A 462 8.73 40.61 -39.22
CA GLU A 462 8.47 39.21 -39.63
C GLU A 462 6.96 38.89 -39.67
N GLN A 463 6.17 39.46 -38.74
CA GLN A 463 4.71 39.31 -38.77
C GLN A 463 4.09 39.97 -40.00
N GLU A 464 4.55 41.18 -40.37
CA GLU A 464 4.09 41.85 -41.60
C GLU A 464 4.52 41.10 -42.86
N ALA A 465 5.67 40.42 -42.85
CA ALA A 465 6.11 39.56 -43.93
C ALA A 465 5.21 38.30 -44.05
N SER A 466 4.90 37.65 -42.93
CA SER A 466 3.95 36.53 -42.89
C SER A 466 2.56 36.95 -43.38
N ASP A 467 2.05 38.10 -42.93
CA ASP A 467 0.77 38.66 -43.38
C ASP A 467 0.79 38.99 -44.88
N LEU A 468 1.95 39.43 -45.41
CA LEU A 468 2.14 39.71 -46.83
C LEU A 468 2.03 38.44 -47.68
N SER A 469 2.50 37.29 -47.18
CA SER A 469 2.36 36.00 -47.86
C SER A 469 0.90 35.63 -48.14
N ILE A 470 -0.02 36.10 -47.29
CA ILE A 470 -1.46 35.85 -47.37
C ILE A 470 -2.18 36.92 -48.20
N ASN A 471 -1.81 38.18 -48.01
CA ASN A 471 -2.56 39.33 -48.51
C ASN A 471 -2.10 39.85 -49.88
N ASP A 472 -0.80 39.72 -50.17
CA ASP A 472 -0.22 40.10 -51.46
C ASP A 472 0.91 39.13 -51.81
N GLN A 473 0.49 37.91 -52.12
CA GLN A 473 1.39 36.79 -52.37
C GLN A 473 2.36 37.07 -53.52
N LYS A 474 1.95 37.84 -54.54
CA LYS A 474 2.83 38.22 -55.65
C LYS A 474 3.98 39.09 -55.17
N LYS A 475 3.71 40.08 -54.32
CA LYS A 475 4.73 40.93 -53.72
C LYS A 475 5.63 40.13 -52.76
N TYR A 476 5.05 39.21 -51.99
CA TYR A 476 5.81 38.30 -51.14
C TYR A 476 6.79 37.43 -51.94
N ILE A 477 6.32 36.72 -52.98
CA ILE A 477 7.17 35.88 -53.84
C ILE A 477 8.26 36.70 -54.54
N GLN A 478 7.96 37.92 -54.98
CA GLN A 478 8.97 38.82 -55.55
C GLN A 478 10.06 39.18 -54.53
N ALA A 479 9.67 39.43 -53.27
CA ALA A 479 10.61 39.71 -52.19
C ALA A 479 11.46 38.47 -51.83
N VAL A 480 10.87 37.26 -51.78
CA VAL A 480 11.62 36.01 -51.58
C VAL A 480 12.64 35.78 -52.70
N LYS A 481 12.24 35.99 -53.98
CA LYS A 481 13.16 35.89 -55.12
C LYS A 481 14.31 36.90 -55.03
N GLN A 482 14.00 38.12 -54.61
CA GLN A 482 15.01 39.15 -54.40
C GLN A 482 15.96 38.75 -53.27
N ALA A 483 15.45 38.17 -52.17
CA ALA A 483 16.26 37.65 -51.08
C ALA A 483 17.19 36.51 -51.53
N LEU A 484 16.69 35.54 -52.31
CA LEU A 484 17.51 34.49 -52.92
C LEU A 484 18.64 35.08 -53.78
N LYS A 485 18.30 36.05 -54.63
CA LYS A 485 19.28 36.72 -55.51
C LYS A 485 20.33 37.50 -54.72
N ASN A 486 19.95 38.10 -53.59
CA ASN A 486 20.84 38.85 -52.72
C ASN A 486 21.68 37.94 -51.81
N GLY A 487 21.42 36.63 -51.78
CA GLY A 487 22.05 35.70 -50.82
C GLY A 487 21.60 35.97 -49.38
N GLU A 488 20.38 36.48 -49.19
CA GLU A 488 19.83 36.82 -47.87
C GLU A 488 19.10 35.66 -47.18
N ILE A 489 18.92 34.54 -47.89
CA ILE A 489 18.37 33.29 -47.33
C ILE A 489 19.54 32.44 -46.82
N ASP A 490 19.58 32.24 -45.51
CA ASP A 490 20.54 31.34 -44.87
C ASP A 490 20.08 29.89 -45.07
N SER A 491 20.95 29.06 -45.63
CA SER A 491 20.71 27.62 -45.80
C SER A 491 20.97 26.83 -44.51
N HIS A 492 21.42 27.48 -43.45
CA HIS A 492 21.52 26.89 -42.13
C HIS A 492 20.20 27.02 -41.37
N MET A 493 19.82 25.95 -40.70
CA MET A 493 18.63 25.91 -39.85
C MET A 493 18.93 25.37 -38.47
N SER A 494 18.15 25.82 -37.51
CA SER A 494 18.19 25.31 -36.14
C SER A 494 17.34 24.05 -36.06
N ILE A 495 17.97 22.90 -35.91
CA ILE A 495 17.28 21.62 -35.75
C ILE A 495 17.30 21.22 -34.29
N ARG A 496 16.12 20.86 -33.77
CA ARG A 496 16.00 20.30 -32.43
C ARG A 496 16.57 18.88 -32.39
N MET A 497 17.36 18.61 -31.35
CA MET A 497 17.88 17.28 -31.06
C MET A 497 16.71 16.30 -30.86
N SER A 498 16.93 15.03 -31.24
CA SER A 498 15.98 13.95 -30.92
C SER A 498 15.80 13.83 -29.40
N TRP A 499 14.70 13.22 -28.96
CA TRP A 499 14.48 12.98 -27.53
C TRP A 499 15.64 12.19 -26.91
N ASP A 500 16.12 11.14 -27.58
CA ASP A 500 17.23 10.32 -27.10
C ASP A 500 18.53 11.13 -26.97
N ASP A 501 18.79 12.05 -27.89
CA ASP A 501 19.95 12.92 -27.80
C ASP A 501 19.80 13.98 -26.71
N GLN A 502 18.58 14.49 -26.47
CA GLN A 502 18.29 15.36 -25.33
C GLN A 502 18.56 14.62 -24.01
N GLN A 503 18.13 13.35 -23.89
CA GLN A 503 18.42 12.52 -22.71
C GLN A 503 19.93 12.32 -22.52
N LYS A 504 20.72 12.12 -23.59
CA LYS A 504 22.18 12.06 -23.50
C LYS A 504 22.79 13.35 -22.94
N GLU A 505 22.30 14.51 -23.36
CA GLU A 505 22.76 15.80 -22.82
C GLU A 505 22.36 15.99 -21.35
N ILE A 506 21.16 15.57 -20.95
CA ILE A 506 20.73 15.58 -19.54
C ILE A 506 21.62 14.64 -18.71
N ALA A 507 21.91 13.43 -19.20
CA ALA A 507 22.78 12.47 -18.54
C ALA A 507 24.20 13.01 -18.31
N LYS A 508 24.75 13.75 -19.29
CA LYS A 508 26.05 14.43 -19.17
C LYS A 508 26.08 15.45 -18.04
N VAL A 509 24.98 16.17 -17.77
CA VAL A 509 24.90 17.14 -16.66
C VAL A 509 25.13 16.47 -15.30
N PHE A 510 24.69 15.23 -15.14
CA PHE A 510 24.89 14.44 -13.92
C PHE A 510 26.16 13.56 -13.95
N GLY A 511 26.84 13.45 -15.09
CA GLY A 511 27.92 12.48 -15.27
C GLY A 511 27.43 11.03 -15.22
N LYS A 512 26.22 10.76 -15.72
CA LYS A 512 25.54 9.45 -15.71
C LYS A 512 25.28 8.93 -17.11
N THR A 513 24.87 7.67 -17.24
CA THR A 513 24.31 7.12 -18.49
C THR A 513 22.83 7.45 -18.63
N VAL A 514 22.24 7.20 -19.80
CA VAL A 514 20.80 7.46 -20.04
C VAL A 514 19.93 6.54 -19.18
N GLU A 515 20.33 5.29 -18.99
CA GLU A 515 19.61 4.31 -18.18
C GLU A 515 19.56 4.73 -16.70
N GLN A 516 20.61 5.40 -16.22
CA GLN A 516 20.69 5.93 -14.86
C GLN A 516 19.84 7.19 -14.63
N LEU A 517 19.22 7.74 -15.68
CA LEU A 517 18.29 8.87 -15.53
C LEU A 517 16.94 8.44 -14.95
N ASP A 518 16.59 7.16 -14.99
CA ASP A 518 15.35 6.66 -14.41
C ASP A 518 15.33 6.78 -12.88
N ASP A 519 16.51 6.74 -12.26
CA ASP A 519 16.69 6.94 -10.82
C ASP A 519 16.65 8.43 -10.40
N ILE A 520 16.59 9.36 -11.36
CA ILE A 520 16.56 10.80 -11.09
C ILE A 520 15.10 11.28 -11.12
N PRO A 521 14.65 12.04 -10.10
CA PRO A 521 13.30 12.58 -10.08
C PRO A 521 12.98 13.42 -11.32
N THR A 522 11.82 13.19 -11.92
CA THR A 522 11.37 13.86 -13.14
C THR A 522 11.40 15.38 -13.00
N SER A 523 11.00 15.93 -11.86
CA SER A 523 11.02 17.37 -11.60
C SER A 523 12.42 17.99 -11.71
N ILE A 524 13.47 17.25 -11.34
CA ILE A 524 14.87 17.67 -11.45
C ILE A 524 15.32 17.58 -12.92
N LYS A 525 14.96 16.48 -13.61
CA LYS A 525 15.24 16.31 -15.05
C LYS A 525 14.61 17.45 -15.87
N ASP A 526 13.36 17.78 -15.60
CA ASP A 526 12.63 18.84 -16.30
C ASP A 526 13.29 20.21 -16.11
N LYS A 527 13.78 20.53 -14.90
CA LYS A 527 14.51 21.78 -14.66
C LYS A 527 15.83 21.86 -15.44
N ILE A 528 16.50 20.73 -15.60
CA ILE A 528 17.72 20.66 -16.42
C ILE A 528 17.38 20.79 -17.89
N SER A 529 16.30 20.15 -18.36
CA SER A 529 15.81 20.31 -19.73
C SER A 529 15.51 21.78 -20.04
N GLU A 530 14.79 22.48 -19.15
CA GLU A 530 14.49 23.92 -19.28
C GLU A 530 15.77 24.77 -19.38
N TYR A 531 16.77 24.45 -18.54
CA TYR A 531 18.07 25.12 -18.54
C TYR A 531 18.87 24.89 -19.82
N LEU A 532 18.95 23.64 -20.29
CA LEU A 532 19.66 23.27 -21.52
C LEU A 532 18.99 23.86 -22.76
N GLU A 533 17.66 23.87 -22.80
CA GLU A 533 16.87 24.52 -23.85
C GLU A 533 17.14 26.02 -23.91
N LYS A 534 17.11 26.72 -22.76
CA LYS A 534 17.43 28.16 -22.71
C LYS A 534 18.87 28.48 -23.15
N ARG A 535 19.79 27.54 -22.97
CA ARG A 535 21.18 27.66 -23.44
C ARG A 535 21.39 27.27 -24.90
N GLY A 536 20.32 26.86 -25.59
CA GLY A 536 20.38 26.40 -26.97
C GLY A 536 21.11 25.07 -27.14
N VAL A 537 21.27 24.28 -26.07
CA VAL A 537 22.00 22.98 -26.14
C VAL A 537 21.20 21.96 -26.93
N PHE A 538 19.86 21.97 -26.80
CA PHE A 538 18.97 21.06 -27.54
C PHE A 538 18.73 21.44 -29.00
N SER A 539 19.40 22.47 -29.49
CA SER A 539 19.27 22.96 -30.85
C SER A 539 20.65 23.09 -31.47
N GLN A 540 20.82 22.58 -32.69
CA GLN A 540 22.04 22.77 -33.45
C GLN A 540 21.75 23.46 -34.78
N THR A 541 22.59 24.42 -35.14
CA THR A 541 22.56 25.04 -36.46
C THR A 541 23.29 24.14 -37.44
N VAL A 542 22.57 23.57 -38.41
CA VAL A 542 23.15 22.71 -39.44
C VAL A 542 22.83 23.25 -40.82
N TYR A 543 23.76 23.07 -41.75
CA TYR A 543 23.50 23.31 -43.17
C TYR A 543 22.48 22.29 -43.67
N ASN A 544 21.39 22.77 -44.25
CA ASN A 544 20.37 21.90 -44.84
C ASN A 544 20.38 22.04 -46.36
N PRO A 545 20.87 21.04 -47.11
CA PRO A 545 20.92 21.08 -48.57
C PRO A 545 19.54 21.12 -49.23
N HIS A 546 18.48 20.74 -48.51
CA HIS A 546 17.11 20.65 -49.03
C HIS A 546 16.32 21.95 -48.88
N LEU A 547 16.81 22.91 -48.09
CA LEU A 547 16.09 24.14 -47.80
C LEU A 547 15.92 25.06 -49.02
N LEU A 548 17.00 25.32 -49.75
CA LEU A 548 16.91 26.13 -50.99
C LEU A 548 16.04 25.44 -52.06
N PRO A 549 16.16 24.12 -52.32
CA PRO A 549 15.21 23.38 -53.15
C PRO A 549 13.75 23.50 -52.71
N ALA A 550 13.46 23.43 -51.41
CA ALA A 550 12.10 23.54 -50.86
C ALA A 550 11.50 24.95 -51.08
N ILE A 551 12.32 25.99 -50.95
CA ILE A 551 11.92 27.39 -51.23
C ILE A 551 11.71 27.59 -52.74
N ASP A 552 12.61 27.09 -53.58
CA ASP A 552 12.46 27.15 -55.04
C ASP A 552 11.22 26.38 -55.53
N GLY A 553 10.92 25.25 -54.91
CA GLY A 553 9.68 24.48 -55.14
C GLY A 553 8.45 25.32 -54.81
N PHE A 554 8.40 25.90 -53.61
CA PHE A 554 7.33 26.78 -53.18
C PHE A 554 7.11 27.96 -54.15
N ILE A 555 8.18 28.61 -54.60
CA ILE A 555 8.10 29.70 -55.58
C ILE A 555 7.45 29.21 -56.88
N LYS A 556 7.92 28.08 -57.44
CA LYS A 556 7.39 27.53 -58.71
C LYS A 556 5.92 27.17 -58.61
N ASP A 557 5.50 26.54 -57.51
CA ASP A 557 4.12 26.12 -57.30
C ASP A 557 3.16 27.32 -57.23
N ASN A 558 3.62 28.42 -56.62
CA ASN A 558 2.86 29.66 -56.52
C ASN A 558 2.91 30.53 -57.80
N GLU A 559 3.86 30.28 -58.71
CA GLU A 559 3.89 30.90 -60.04
C GLU A 559 3.00 30.18 -61.05
N MET A 560 2.92 28.84 -61.00
CA MET A 560 2.05 28.06 -61.90
C MET A 560 0.55 28.26 -61.62
N THR A 561 0.20 28.69 -60.41
CA THR A 561 -1.18 28.99 -60.00
C THR A 561 -1.60 30.43 -60.33
N GLY A 562 -0.68 31.29 -60.78
CA GLY A 562 -0.83 32.74 -60.95
C GLY A 562 -1.84 33.26 -61.97
N ASP A 563 -2.66 32.40 -62.60
CA ASP A 563 -3.76 32.79 -63.50
C ASP A 563 -5.15 32.31 -63.03
N LYS A 564 -5.26 31.63 -61.88
CA LYS A 564 -6.53 31.31 -61.24
C LYS A 564 -6.55 31.92 -59.85
N GLU A 565 -7.61 32.66 -59.51
CA GLU A 565 -7.83 33.20 -58.17
C GLU A 565 -7.41 32.19 -57.11
N VAL A 566 -6.42 32.57 -56.29
CA VAL A 566 -5.84 31.73 -55.24
C VAL A 566 -6.92 31.41 -54.21
N GLY A 567 -7.65 30.33 -54.44
CA GLY A 567 -8.71 29.85 -53.57
C GLY A 567 -8.12 29.12 -52.36
N ALA A 568 -8.51 29.54 -51.16
CA ALA A 568 -8.53 28.89 -49.83
C ALA A 568 -7.42 27.88 -49.39
N SER A 569 -6.89 27.02 -50.26
CA SER A 569 -5.94 25.94 -50.00
C SER A 569 -4.58 26.44 -49.48
N ALA A 570 -3.90 27.34 -50.21
CA ALA A 570 -2.60 27.88 -49.79
C ALA A 570 -2.66 28.70 -48.48
N LYS A 571 -3.81 29.33 -48.20
CA LYS A 571 -4.08 30.04 -46.94
C LYS A 571 -4.23 29.08 -45.75
N THR A 572 -4.61 27.83 -46.00
CA THR A 572 -4.79 26.80 -44.98
C THR A 572 -3.47 26.15 -44.63
N ASP A 573 -2.60 25.87 -45.60
CA ASP A 573 -1.32 25.18 -45.37
C ASP A 573 -0.32 26.02 -44.57
N HIS A 574 -0.14 27.31 -44.90
CA HIS A 574 0.77 28.20 -44.15
C HIS A 574 0.29 28.44 -42.70
N ARG A 575 -1.03 28.62 -42.51
CA ARG A 575 -1.63 28.82 -41.18
C ARG A 575 -1.64 27.53 -40.35
N THR A 576 -1.77 26.37 -41.00
CA THR A 576 -1.70 25.05 -40.35
C THR A 576 -0.28 24.74 -39.89
N ALA A 577 0.74 25.03 -40.71
CA ALA A 577 2.15 24.89 -40.33
C ALA A 577 2.50 25.76 -39.09
N LEU A 578 2.03 27.01 -39.05
CA LEU A 578 2.21 27.90 -37.89
C LEU A 578 1.49 27.40 -36.62
N MET A 579 0.30 26.79 -36.75
CA MET A 579 -0.44 26.24 -35.60
C MET A 579 0.10 24.89 -35.11
N GLN A 580 0.54 24.01 -36.02
CA GLN A 580 1.15 22.70 -35.68
C GLN A 580 2.42 22.87 -34.86
N ASN A 581 3.24 23.89 -35.16
CA ASN A 581 4.43 24.23 -34.36
C ASN A 581 4.08 24.50 -32.88
N SER A 582 2.93 25.13 -32.58
CA SER A 582 2.49 25.33 -31.19
C SER A 582 1.84 24.10 -30.54
N THR A 583 1.33 23.17 -31.35
CA THR A 583 0.52 22.03 -30.88
C THR A 583 1.39 20.80 -30.61
N GLU A 584 2.42 20.52 -31.42
CA GLU A 584 3.42 19.47 -31.16
C GLU A 584 4.20 19.74 -29.87
N ILE A 585 4.52 21.01 -29.58
CA ILE A 585 5.09 21.47 -28.29
C ILE A 585 4.24 21.01 -27.08
N THR A 586 2.93 20.89 -27.26
CA THR A 586 1.99 20.51 -26.19
C THR A 586 1.67 19.02 -26.18
N ALA A 587 1.71 18.35 -27.34
CA ALA A 587 1.37 16.93 -27.51
C ALA A 587 2.53 16.00 -27.14
N GLU A 588 3.77 16.33 -27.52
CA GLU A 588 4.96 15.55 -27.12
C GLU A 588 5.19 15.62 -25.60
N ARG A 589 4.89 16.77 -24.97
CA ARG A 589 4.88 16.91 -23.50
C ARG A 589 3.85 16.04 -22.78
N ARG A 590 2.77 15.61 -23.46
CA ARG A 590 1.74 14.73 -22.88
C ARG A 590 2.02 13.25 -23.11
N GLN A 591 2.61 12.87 -24.24
CA GLN A 591 2.89 11.47 -24.56
C GLN A 591 4.02 10.86 -23.72
N GLY A 592 4.91 11.67 -23.12
CA GLY A 592 5.91 11.22 -22.14
C GLY A 592 5.42 11.08 -20.69
N ALA A 593 4.18 11.47 -20.38
CA ALA A 593 3.64 11.51 -19.02
C ALA A 593 2.67 10.36 -18.67
N ASP A 594 2.16 9.62 -19.67
CA ASP A 594 1.17 8.56 -19.47
C ASP A 594 1.77 7.15 -19.69
N SER A 595 2.56 6.72 -18.72
CA SER A 595 2.82 5.29 -18.47
C SER A 595 2.84 4.99 -16.97
N SER A 596 1.76 5.37 -16.29
CA SER A 596 1.38 4.81 -14.99
C SER A 596 -0.10 4.43 -15.02
N PRO A 597 -0.48 3.21 -14.62
CA PRO A 597 -1.87 2.77 -14.68
C PRO A 597 -2.70 3.53 -13.65
N SER A 598 -3.56 4.44 -14.10
CA SER A 598 -4.55 5.09 -13.26
C SER A 598 -5.72 4.12 -12.99
N LEU A 599 -5.73 3.56 -11.79
CA LEU A 599 -6.94 3.00 -11.17
C LEU A 599 -7.81 4.17 -10.72
N HIS A 600 -8.78 4.57 -11.55
CA HIS A 600 -9.89 5.41 -11.11
C HIS A 600 -11.20 4.61 -11.11
N ALA A 601 -11.58 4.19 -9.90
CA ALA A 601 -12.96 3.88 -9.57
C ALA A 601 -13.78 5.18 -9.60
N LYS A 602 -14.93 5.12 -10.29
CA LYS A 602 -15.96 6.16 -10.26
C LYS A 602 -16.55 6.26 -8.86
N VAL A 603 -16.52 7.44 -8.27
CA VAL A 603 -17.46 7.82 -7.20
C VAL A 603 -17.98 9.21 -7.55
N ASP A 604 -19.22 9.25 -8.02
CA ASP A 604 -20.02 10.45 -8.12
C ASP A 604 -20.59 10.81 -6.74
N GLY A 605 -20.60 12.11 -6.39
CA GLY A 605 -21.72 12.68 -5.63
C GLY A 605 -21.46 13.32 -4.25
N ALA A 606 -21.02 14.58 -4.28
CA ALA A 606 -21.58 15.74 -3.56
C ALA A 606 -21.31 16.02 -2.05
N ASN A 607 -20.80 17.24 -1.84
CA ASN A 607 -21.07 18.23 -0.77
C ASN A 607 -20.50 18.05 0.64
N ASN A 608 -19.42 18.79 0.97
CA ASN A 608 -19.46 20.10 1.67
C ASN A 608 -18.06 20.39 2.25
N ARG A 609 -17.33 21.35 1.67
CA ARG A 609 -16.08 21.87 2.25
C ARG A 609 -16.39 23.13 3.06
N GLN A 610 -16.11 23.09 4.36
CA GLN A 610 -15.75 24.29 5.13
C GLN A 610 -14.24 24.28 5.42
N PRO A 611 -13.57 25.45 5.45
CA PRO A 611 -12.13 25.52 5.66
C PRO A 611 -11.77 25.38 7.15
N TYR A 612 -10.78 24.53 7.42
CA TYR A 612 -10.12 24.39 8.71
C TYR A 612 -9.38 25.67 9.09
N GLN A 613 -9.70 26.21 10.27
CA GLN A 613 -8.90 27.23 10.95
C GLN A 613 -7.81 26.56 11.80
N PHE A 614 -6.57 26.99 11.60
CA PHE A 614 -5.44 26.72 12.49
C PHE A 614 -5.68 27.42 13.84
N TYR A 615 -5.66 26.65 14.93
CA TYR A 615 -5.44 27.21 16.28
C TYR A 615 -4.01 26.94 16.72
N THR A 616 -3.22 28.00 16.74
CA THR A 616 -2.06 28.14 17.62
C THR A 616 -2.55 28.48 19.02
N SER A 617 -2.10 27.77 20.05
CA SER A 617 -1.98 28.35 21.38
C SER A 617 -0.84 27.72 22.17
N LEU A 618 0.07 28.60 22.59
CA LEU A 618 1.02 28.45 23.68
C LEU A 618 0.31 28.19 25.01
N THR A 619 0.84 27.28 25.81
CA THR A 619 1.30 27.49 27.20
C THR A 619 2.25 26.38 27.58
#